data_AF-A0AAP6BKJ3-F1
#
_entry.id   AF-A0AAP6BKJ3-F1
#
_cell.length_a   1.000
_cell.length_b   1.000
_cell.length_c   1.000
_cell.angle_alpha   90.00
_cell.angle_beta   90.00
_cell.angle_gamma   90.00
#
_symmetry.space_group_name_H-M   'P 1'
#
loop_
_entity.id
_entity.type
_entity.pdbx_description
1 polymer ?
#
loop_
_entity_poly.entity_id
_entity_poly.type
_entity_poly.pdbx_seq_one_letter_code
_entity_poly.pdbx_strand_id
1 'polypeptide(L)'
;MGDLKSMRELDCVADRIRLNRQNDKRPVVILEGPSDRRILERAFRDQAVSYFVTGTRNVALEAAAQLADWKQEYFTCIVDRDFDDVVKGEMSKNASIHPYENADLEAMLLVSKTGIDLISELGSSGKIEKHGGEAVVVSKLLEIVAPVTRLRRASFENDWRLAFDEVDLAAKIEKKDMKFKLQSYCLSLHRESPKSPGPATLENYAVGAIQPRQEPSCPRGSSPYFRGRDFLAVLRGCLTW
;
A
#
# COMPACT_ATOMS: atom_id res chain seq x y z
N MET A 1 -8.72 -26.41 -29.59
CA MET A 1 -8.67 -25.09 -30.26
C MET A 1 -7.91 -24.20 -29.30
N GLY A 2 -6.62 -23.98 -29.54
CA GLY A 2 -5.74 -23.30 -28.58
C GLY A 2 -6.09 -21.83 -28.53
N ASP A 3 -6.31 -21.29 -27.33
CA ASP A 3 -6.43 -19.85 -27.12
C ASP A 3 -5.18 -19.17 -27.69
N LEU A 4 -5.38 -18.38 -28.75
CA LEU A 4 -4.37 -17.48 -29.29
C LEU A 4 -4.10 -16.43 -28.23
N LYS A 5 -3.06 -16.68 -27.41
CA LYS A 5 -2.55 -15.71 -26.44
C LYS A 5 -2.34 -14.38 -27.14
N SER A 6 -2.91 -13.31 -26.58
CA SER A 6 -2.72 -11.98 -27.14
C SER A 6 -1.23 -11.62 -27.19
N MET A 7 -0.80 -10.77 -28.12
CA MET A 7 0.61 -10.31 -28.15
C MET A 7 1.09 -9.70 -26.82
N ARG A 8 0.17 -9.19 -26.00
CA ARG A 8 0.46 -8.70 -24.64
C ARG A 8 0.84 -9.82 -23.66
N GLU A 9 0.31 -11.02 -23.84
CA GLU A 9 0.67 -12.19 -23.02
C GLU A 9 2.03 -12.78 -23.38
N LEU A 10 2.60 -12.38 -24.52
CA LEU A 10 3.97 -12.71 -24.92
C LEU A 10 4.99 -11.63 -24.51
N ASP A 11 4.52 -10.50 -23.97
CA ASP A 11 5.38 -9.41 -23.52
C ASP A 11 5.97 -9.73 -22.14
N CYS A 12 7.22 -10.20 -22.14
CA CYS A 12 7.97 -10.53 -20.94
C CYS A 12 8.85 -9.35 -20.52
N VAL A 13 8.59 -8.78 -19.33
CA VAL A 13 9.37 -7.64 -18.80
C VAL A 13 10.84 -8.00 -18.62
N ALA A 14 11.15 -9.20 -18.14
CA ALA A 14 12.53 -9.65 -17.95
C ALA A 14 13.30 -9.70 -19.27
N ASP A 15 12.68 -10.14 -20.37
CA ASP A 15 13.29 -10.11 -21.69
C ASP A 15 13.52 -8.68 -22.20
N ARG A 16 12.55 -7.77 -22.00
CA ARG A 16 12.75 -6.35 -22.35
C ARG A 16 13.93 -5.75 -21.60
N ILE A 17 14.06 -6.06 -20.31
CA ILE A 17 15.20 -5.63 -19.49
C ILE A 17 16.50 -6.21 -20.06
N ARG A 18 16.54 -7.52 -20.32
CA ARG A 18 17.72 -8.21 -20.87
C ARG A 18 18.15 -7.62 -22.22
N LEU A 19 17.21 -7.34 -23.12
CA LEU A 19 17.47 -6.72 -24.41
C LEU A 19 17.93 -5.26 -24.27
N ASN A 20 17.26 -4.46 -23.43
CA ASN A 20 17.68 -3.09 -23.15
C ASN A 20 19.12 -3.02 -22.64
N ARG A 21 19.51 -3.98 -21.79
CA ARG A 21 20.87 -4.10 -21.26
C ARG A 21 21.96 -4.37 -22.27
N GLN A 22 21.62 -4.75 -23.50
CA GLN A 22 22.61 -4.85 -24.58
C GLN A 22 23.16 -3.46 -24.94
N ASN A 23 22.32 -2.42 -24.84
CA ASN A 23 22.64 -1.05 -25.19
C ASN A 23 22.85 -0.13 -23.97
N ASP A 24 22.04 -0.29 -22.92
CA ASP A 24 22.10 0.53 -21.71
C ASP A 24 22.62 -0.28 -20.52
N LYS A 25 23.80 0.06 -19.99
CA LYS A 25 24.44 -0.69 -18.90
C LYS A 25 24.06 -0.19 -17.50
N ARG A 26 23.19 0.81 -17.40
CA ARG A 26 22.74 1.33 -16.09
C ARG A 26 22.02 0.26 -15.28
N PRO A 27 22.13 0.28 -13.93
CA PRO A 27 21.33 -0.57 -13.07
C PRO A 27 19.84 -0.38 -13.31
N VAL A 28 19.08 -1.46 -13.13
CA VAL A 28 17.64 -1.50 -13.43
C VAL A 28 16.82 -1.46 -12.15
N VAL A 29 15.78 -0.61 -12.15
CA VAL A 29 14.76 -0.56 -11.10
C VAL A 29 13.42 -0.98 -11.69
N ILE A 30 12.89 -2.10 -11.21
CA ILE A 30 11.59 -2.65 -11.61
C ILE A 30 10.53 -2.14 -10.64
N LEU A 31 9.44 -1.60 -11.18
CA LEU A 31 8.37 -0.95 -10.42
C LEU A 31 7.00 -1.48 -10.84
N GLU A 32 6.03 -1.37 -9.94
CA GLU A 32 4.64 -1.69 -10.24
C GLU A 32 4.01 -0.63 -11.15
N GLY A 33 4.02 0.63 -10.71
CA GLY A 33 3.23 1.69 -11.30
C GLY A 33 4.03 2.86 -11.86
N PRO A 34 3.41 3.67 -12.75
CA PRO A 34 3.99 4.94 -13.18
C PRO A 34 4.13 5.97 -12.04
N SER A 35 3.33 5.87 -10.98
CA SER A 35 3.40 6.76 -9.82
C SER A 35 4.69 6.57 -9.04
N ASP A 36 5.08 5.32 -8.78
CA ASP A 36 6.36 4.97 -8.16
C ASP A 36 7.53 5.54 -8.95
N ARG A 37 7.49 5.35 -10.27
CA ARG A 37 8.52 5.85 -11.18
C ARG A 37 8.69 7.36 -11.05
N ARG A 38 7.59 8.12 -11.08
CA ARG A 38 7.63 9.59 -11.00
C ARG A 38 8.27 10.08 -9.69
N ILE A 39 7.94 9.43 -8.58
CA ILE A 39 8.48 9.80 -7.26
C ILE A 39 9.96 9.42 -7.16
N LEU A 40 10.32 8.21 -7.58
CA LEU A 40 11.71 7.74 -7.51
C LEU A 40 12.64 8.46 -8.48
N GLU A 41 12.21 8.74 -9.72
CA GLU A 41 12.97 9.55 -10.68
C GLU A 41 13.25 10.94 -10.13
N ARG A 42 12.31 11.54 -9.40
CA ARG A 42 12.50 12.85 -8.78
C ARG A 42 13.45 12.78 -7.59
N ALA A 43 13.30 11.77 -6.72
CA ALA A 43 14.12 11.60 -5.53
C ALA A 43 15.57 11.22 -5.86
N PHE A 44 15.77 10.44 -6.91
CA PHE A 44 17.07 9.91 -7.35
C PHE A 44 17.47 10.46 -8.72
N ARG A 45 17.15 11.73 -9.01
CA ARG A 45 17.40 12.37 -10.32
C ARG A 45 18.86 12.34 -10.75
N ASP A 46 19.77 12.33 -9.79
CA ASP A 46 21.22 12.36 -10.00
C ASP A 46 21.81 10.94 -10.10
N GLN A 47 20.97 9.89 -9.99
CA GLN A 47 21.38 8.50 -10.12
C GLN A 47 21.18 7.99 -11.54
N ALA A 48 22.22 7.38 -12.10
CA ALA A 48 22.19 6.79 -13.44
C ALA A 48 21.54 5.40 -13.40
N VAL A 49 20.20 5.34 -13.28
CA VAL A 49 19.41 4.10 -13.28
C VAL A 49 18.34 4.08 -14.38
N SER A 50 17.88 2.88 -14.76
CA SER A 50 16.83 2.66 -15.75
C SER A 50 15.58 2.06 -15.10
N TYR A 51 14.44 2.73 -15.24
CA TYR A 51 13.17 2.31 -14.62
C TYR A 51 12.29 1.51 -15.58
N PHE A 52 11.75 0.38 -15.11
CA PHE A 52 10.80 -0.46 -15.84
C PHE A 52 9.51 -0.63 -15.04
N VAL A 53 8.41 -0.09 -15.57
CA VAL A 53 7.08 -0.23 -14.99
C VAL A 53 6.41 -1.48 -15.55
N THR A 54 5.81 -2.28 -14.68
CA THR A 54 5.24 -3.60 -15.00
C THR A 54 3.73 -3.64 -15.02
N GLY A 55 3.07 -2.67 -14.40
CA GLY A 55 1.62 -2.52 -14.31
C GLY A 55 0.99 -3.24 -13.11
N THR A 56 1.60 -4.30 -12.59
CA THR A 56 1.12 -5.00 -11.39
C THR A 56 2.28 -5.57 -10.58
N ARG A 57 2.08 -5.66 -9.25
CA ARG A 57 2.98 -6.36 -8.32
C ARG A 57 3.42 -7.74 -8.81
N ASN A 58 2.47 -8.57 -9.23
CA ASN A 58 2.78 -9.95 -9.64
C ASN A 58 3.75 -9.98 -10.83
N VAL A 59 3.54 -9.12 -11.84
CA VAL A 59 4.44 -9.05 -13.00
C VAL A 59 5.82 -8.51 -12.61
N ALA A 60 5.90 -7.56 -11.66
CA ALA A 60 7.17 -7.09 -11.12
C ALA A 60 7.97 -8.21 -10.43
N LEU A 61 7.29 -8.98 -9.56
CA LEU A 61 7.88 -10.11 -8.84
C LEU A 61 8.32 -11.23 -9.79
N GLU A 62 7.49 -11.59 -10.77
CA GLU A 62 7.82 -12.59 -11.80
C GLU A 62 9.04 -12.16 -12.62
N ALA A 63 9.10 -10.90 -13.04
CA ALA A 63 10.25 -10.38 -13.78
C ALA A 63 11.54 -10.42 -12.94
N ALA A 64 11.46 -10.06 -11.65
CA ALA A 64 12.59 -10.10 -10.74
C ALA A 64 13.09 -11.53 -10.51
N ALA A 65 12.18 -12.49 -10.31
CA ALA A 65 12.50 -13.91 -10.16
C ALA A 65 13.19 -14.45 -11.42
N GLN A 66 12.64 -14.16 -12.60
CA GLN A 66 13.20 -14.62 -13.88
C GLN A 66 14.61 -14.04 -14.14
N LEU A 67 14.85 -12.77 -13.83
CA LEU A 67 16.18 -12.17 -13.93
C LEU A 67 17.18 -12.80 -12.95
N ALA A 68 16.75 -13.13 -11.73
CA ALA A 68 17.58 -13.84 -10.75
C ALA A 68 17.93 -15.26 -11.23
N ASP A 69 16.97 -16.00 -11.78
CA ASP A 69 17.19 -17.33 -12.37
C ASP A 69 18.19 -17.28 -13.52
N TRP A 70 18.15 -16.21 -14.32
CA TRP A 70 19.12 -15.94 -15.39
C TRP A 70 20.45 -15.37 -14.90
N LYS A 71 20.66 -15.28 -13.58
CA LYS A 71 21.86 -14.73 -12.94
C LYS A 71 22.22 -13.33 -13.45
N GLN A 72 21.20 -12.52 -13.75
CA GLN A 72 21.41 -11.13 -14.13
C GLN A 72 21.76 -10.32 -12.88
N GLU A 73 22.82 -9.51 -12.96
CA GLU A 73 23.24 -8.65 -11.85
C GLU A 73 22.72 -7.23 -12.00
N TYR A 74 22.84 -6.37 -10.99
CA TYR A 74 22.50 -4.94 -11.05
C TYR A 74 21.04 -4.62 -11.39
N PHE A 75 20.11 -5.35 -10.77
CA PHE A 75 18.70 -4.97 -10.78
C PHE A 75 18.12 -5.01 -9.36
N THR A 76 17.08 -4.21 -9.16
CA THR A 76 16.27 -4.17 -7.94
C THR A 76 14.80 -4.08 -8.33
N CYS A 77 13.93 -4.65 -7.51
CA CYS A 77 12.49 -4.66 -7.69
C CYS A 77 11.85 -4.03 -6.45
N ILE A 78 11.09 -2.95 -6.67
CA ILE A 78 10.39 -2.23 -5.61
C ILE A 78 8.89 -2.42 -5.81
N VAL A 79 8.22 -2.85 -4.74
CA VAL A 79 6.82 -3.28 -4.76
C VAL A 79 6.07 -2.85 -3.51
N ASP A 80 4.75 -2.73 -3.63
CA ASP A 80 3.83 -2.60 -2.52
C ASP A 80 3.78 -3.92 -1.74
N ARG A 81 3.63 -3.81 -0.43
CA ARG A 81 3.57 -4.98 0.44
C ARG A 81 2.14 -5.51 0.61
N ASP A 82 1.14 -4.64 0.42
CA ASP A 82 -0.28 -4.95 0.63
C ASP A 82 -0.55 -5.58 2.02
N PHE A 83 -1.59 -6.40 2.17
CA PHE A 83 -1.98 -7.03 3.44
C PHE A 83 -1.81 -8.55 3.41
N ASP A 84 -1.20 -9.09 2.34
CA ASP A 84 -0.89 -10.51 2.17
C ASP A 84 0.57 -10.83 2.50
N ASP A 85 0.93 -12.11 2.36
CA ASP A 85 2.26 -12.62 2.67
C ASP A 85 3.12 -12.87 1.41
N VAL A 86 2.64 -12.46 0.22
CA VAL A 86 3.27 -12.78 -1.07
C VAL A 86 4.69 -12.23 -1.11
N VAL A 87 4.86 -10.93 -0.86
CA VAL A 87 6.16 -10.27 -0.95
C VAL A 87 7.15 -10.82 0.08
N LYS A 88 6.67 -11.14 1.29
CA LYS A 88 7.50 -11.76 2.34
C LYS A 88 8.07 -13.10 1.88
N GLY A 89 7.26 -13.91 1.20
CA GLY A 89 7.70 -15.17 0.59
C GLY A 89 8.76 -14.97 -0.48
N GLU A 90 8.55 -14.01 -1.38
CA GLU A 90 9.47 -13.75 -2.50
C GLU A 90 10.81 -13.14 -2.06
N MET A 91 10.82 -12.26 -1.06
CA MET A 91 12.06 -11.72 -0.49
C MET A 91 13.00 -12.80 0.07
N SER A 92 12.46 -13.89 0.59
CA SER A 92 13.27 -15.01 1.11
C SER A 92 14.02 -15.76 0.01
N LYS A 93 13.58 -15.63 -1.24
CA LYS A 93 14.13 -16.30 -2.42
C LYS A 93 15.02 -15.37 -3.25
N ASN A 94 14.71 -14.07 -3.26
CA ASN A 94 15.38 -13.09 -4.11
C ASN A 94 15.70 -11.80 -3.33
N ALA A 95 16.99 -11.58 -3.09
CA ALA A 95 17.49 -10.43 -2.35
C ALA A 95 17.35 -9.09 -3.09
N SER A 96 17.03 -9.10 -4.38
CA SER A 96 16.78 -7.89 -5.17
C SER A 96 15.35 -7.35 -4.98
N ILE A 97 14.50 -7.99 -4.19
CA ILE A 97 13.12 -7.54 -3.93
C ILE A 97 13.09 -6.70 -2.66
N HIS A 98 12.59 -5.47 -2.79
CA HIS A 98 12.52 -4.50 -1.70
C HIS A 98 11.10 -3.90 -1.64
N PRO A 99 10.26 -4.34 -0.70
CA PRO A 99 8.98 -3.69 -0.49
C PRO A 99 9.17 -2.27 0.07
N TYR A 100 8.17 -1.42 -0.17
CA TYR A 100 8.03 -0.19 0.58
C TYR A 100 7.86 -0.44 2.09
N GLU A 101 8.13 0.60 2.87
CA GLU A 101 7.79 0.63 4.29
C GLU A 101 6.26 0.77 4.44
N ASN A 102 5.66 0.07 5.40
CA ASN A 102 4.20 -0.14 5.47
C ASN A 102 3.62 -0.84 4.22
N ALA A 103 2.36 -0.58 3.86
CA ALA A 103 1.69 -1.30 2.78
C ALA A 103 2.08 -0.80 1.39
N ASP A 104 2.37 0.50 1.24
CA ASP A 104 2.61 1.17 -0.03
C ASP A 104 3.54 2.39 0.13
N LEU A 105 3.96 2.96 -1.01
CA LEU A 105 4.77 4.19 -1.07
C LEU A 105 4.13 5.35 -0.32
N GLU A 106 2.82 5.56 -0.45
CA GLU A 106 2.11 6.62 0.24
C GLU A 106 2.21 6.46 1.77
N ALA A 107 2.04 5.26 2.30
CA ALA A 107 2.19 5.00 3.74
C ALA A 107 3.61 5.30 4.21
N MET A 108 4.64 4.90 3.44
CA MET A 108 6.04 5.24 3.73
C MET A 108 6.26 6.76 3.79
N LEU A 109 5.69 7.52 2.85
CA LEU A 109 5.83 8.99 2.83
C LEU A 109 5.08 9.64 3.99
N LEU A 110 3.92 9.11 4.39
CA LEU A 110 3.08 9.68 5.45
C LEU A 110 3.65 9.49 6.86
N VAL A 111 4.47 8.46 7.09
CA VAL A 111 5.20 8.30 8.36
C VAL A 111 6.52 9.08 8.40
N SER A 112 6.92 9.68 7.27
CA SER A 112 8.13 10.51 7.18
C SER A 112 7.83 11.98 7.54
N LYS A 113 8.87 12.82 7.56
CA LYS A 113 8.73 14.28 7.70
C LYS A 113 7.75 14.87 6.67
N THR A 114 7.70 14.33 5.46
CA THR A 114 6.78 14.79 4.41
C THR A 114 5.31 14.65 4.83
N GLY A 115 4.96 13.60 5.56
CA GLY A 115 3.61 13.44 6.09
C GLY A 115 3.25 14.49 7.14
N ILE A 116 4.20 14.84 8.01
CA ILE A 116 4.03 15.91 9.00
C ILE A 116 3.83 17.25 8.31
N ASP A 117 4.72 17.59 7.38
CA ASP A 117 4.66 18.84 6.62
C ASP A 117 3.32 18.96 5.85
N LEU A 118 2.83 17.85 5.28
CA LEU A 118 1.52 17.79 4.61
C LEU A 118 0.36 18.06 5.58
N ILE A 119 0.41 17.51 6.80
CA ILE A 119 -0.63 17.75 7.81
C ILE A 119 -0.65 19.21 8.25
N SER A 120 0.53 19.81 8.45
CA SER A 120 0.67 21.22 8.80
C SER A 120 0.14 22.15 7.70
N GLU A 121 0.32 21.79 6.43
CA GLU A 121 -0.18 22.56 5.29
C GLU A 121 -1.70 22.43 5.10
N LEU A 122 -2.24 21.22 5.28
CA LEU A 122 -3.67 20.95 5.05
C LEU A 122 -4.56 21.32 6.25
N GLY A 123 -4.03 21.27 7.47
CA GLY A 123 -4.78 21.59 8.68
C GLY A 123 -4.66 23.07 9.05
N SER A 124 -5.76 23.71 9.43
CA SER A 124 -5.65 25.05 10.02
C SER A 124 -4.91 24.98 11.37
N SER A 125 -3.99 25.92 11.60
CA SER A 125 -3.17 25.98 12.82
C SER A 125 -4.01 25.83 14.10
N GLY A 126 -5.11 26.59 14.21
CA GLY A 126 -6.01 26.51 15.36
C GLY A 126 -6.69 25.15 15.54
N LYS A 127 -6.90 24.37 14.47
CA LYS A 127 -7.47 23.01 14.58
C LYS A 127 -6.42 22.00 15.02
N ILE A 128 -5.20 22.11 14.49
CA ILE A 128 -4.06 21.27 14.90
C ILE A 128 -3.77 21.51 16.40
N GLU A 129 -3.68 22.77 16.82
CA GLU A 129 -3.48 23.15 18.22
C GLU A 129 -4.62 22.63 19.13
N LYS A 130 -5.88 22.80 18.72
CA LYS A 130 -7.04 22.29 19.47
C LYS A 130 -6.99 20.77 19.67
N HIS A 131 -6.38 20.03 18.75
CA HIS A 131 -6.25 18.58 18.86
C HIS A 131 -4.95 18.12 19.53
N GLY A 132 -4.08 19.04 19.97
CA GLY A 132 -2.87 18.75 20.74
C GLY A 132 -1.56 18.83 19.94
N GLY A 133 -1.56 19.47 18.77
CA GLY A 133 -0.39 19.56 17.88
C GLY A 133 -0.31 18.44 16.85
N GLU A 134 0.63 18.54 15.91
CA GLU A 134 0.74 17.63 14.76
C GLU A 134 0.92 16.17 15.18
N ALA A 135 1.78 15.90 16.17
CA ALA A 135 2.06 14.55 16.63
C ALA A 135 0.80 13.84 17.18
N VAL A 136 -0.04 14.58 17.92
CA VAL A 136 -1.29 14.03 18.46
C VAL A 136 -2.32 13.81 17.35
N VAL A 137 -2.38 14.71 16.35
CA VAL A 137 -3.22 14.52 15.17
C VAL A 137 -2.80 13.26 14.40
N VAL A 138 -1.50 13.07 14.14
CA VAL A 138 -0.97 11.87 13.48
C VAL A 138 -1.35 10.61 14.27
N SER A 139 -1.15 10.59 15.59
CA SER A 139 -1.52 9.45 16.44
C SER A 139 -3.00 9.10 16.30
N LYS A 140 -3.89 10.11 16.34
CA LYS A 140 -5.34 9.90 16.17
C LYS A 140 -5.70 9.37 14.78
N LEU A 141 -5.06 9.88 13.73
CA LEU A 141 -5.28 9.38 12.38
C LEU A 141 -4.88 7.90 12.29
N LEU A 142 -3.74 7.52 12.86
CA LEU A 142 -3.27 6.13 12.91
C LEU A 142 -4.22 5.21 13.70
N GLU A 143 -4.75 5.68 14.83
CA GLU A 143 -5.77 4.96 15.61
C GLU A 143 -7.05 4.71 14.81
N ILE A 144 -7.49 5.69 14.00
CA ILE A 144 -8.66 5.56 13.14
C ILE A 144 -8.44 4.54 12.01
N VAL A 145 -7.23 4.46 11.46
CA VAL A 145 -6.91 3.55 10.35
C VAL A 145 -6.68 2.12 10.83
N ALA A 146 -6.28 1.91 12.09
CA ALA A 146 -5.97 0.57 12.62
C ALA A 146 -7.12 -0.46 12.49
N PRO A 147 -8.41 -0.13 12.74
CA PRO A 147 -9.51 -1.03 12.45
C PRO A 147 -9.62 -1.41 10.97
N VAL A 148 -9.36 -0.48 10.05
CA VAL A 148 -9.37 -0.73 8.59
C VAL A 148 -8.25 -1.69 8.21
N THR A 149 -7.05 -1.50 8.77
CA THR A 149 -5.91 -2.41 8.60
C THR A 149 -6.26 -3.85 9.00
N ARG A 150 -6.86 -4.03 10.19
CA ARG A 150 -7.28 -5.37 10.65
C ARG A 150 -8.29 -6.00 9.72
N LEU A 151 -9.27 -5.22 9.25
CA LEU A 151 -10.26 -5.69 8.28
C LEU A 151 -9.63 -6.09 6.94
N ARG A 152 -8.67 -5.32 6.41
CA ARG A 152 -7.97 -5.66 5.17
C ARG A 152 -7.23 -6.98 5.28
N ARG A 153 -6.51 -7.20 6.39
CA ARG A 153 -5.85 -8.50 6.65
C ARG A 153 -6.86 -9.63 6.79
N ALA A 154 -7.92 -9.45 7.59
CA ALA A 154 -8.94 -10.47 7.78
C ALA A 154 -9.68 -10.82 6.47
N SER A 155 -9.91 -9.82 5.62
CA SER A 155 -10.51 -10.02 4.29
C SER A 155 -9.63 -10.87 3.37
N PHE A 156 -8.31 -10.72 3.45
CA PHE A 156 -7.37 -11.57 2.72
C PHE A 156 -7.38 -13.00 3.27
N GLU A 157 -7.21 -13.17 4.59
CA GLU A 157 -7.10 -14.49 5.23
C GLU A 157 -8.35 -15.37 5.06
N ASN A 158 -9.53 -14.75 4.95
CA ASN A 158 -10.81 -15.46 4.87
C ASN A 158 -11.48 -15.38 3.47
N ASP A 159 -10.80 -14.85 2.45
CA ASP A 159 -11.35 -14.63 1.09
C ASP A 159 -12.69 -13.87 1.07
N TRP A 160 -12.89 -12.91 1.98
CA TRP A 160 -14.13 -12.11 2.01
C TRP A 160 -14.22 -11.08 0.87
N ARG A 161 -13.08 -10.77 0.23
CA ARG A 161 -12.99 -9.82 -0.90
C ARG A 161 -13.75 -8.52 -0.64
N LEU A 162 -13.52 -7.91 0.53
CA LEU A 162 -14.24 -6.70 0.91
C LEU A 162 -13.89 -5.53 -0.03
N ALA A 163 -14.91 -4.80 -0.46
CA ALA A 163 -14.81 -3.69 -1.40
C ALA A 163 -14.41 -2.37 -0.70
N PHE A 164 -13.20 -2.34 -0.12
CA PHE A 164 -12.71 -1.17 0.63
C PHE A 164 -12.69 0.12 -0.19
N ASP A 165 -12.37 0.02 -1.48
CA ASP A 165 -12.21 1.18 -2.36
C ASP A 165 -13.56 1.72 -2.87
N GLU A 166 -14.66 0.96 -2.70
CA GLU A 166 -16.03 1.36 -3.03
C GLU A 166 -16.75 2.03 -1.84
N VAL A 167 -16.18 1.94 -0.64
CA VAL A 167 -16.74 2.57 0.57
C VAL A 167 -15.99 3.87 0.86
N ASP A 168 -16.71 4.99 0.86
CA ASP A 168 -16.14 6.29 1.24
C ASP A 168 -15.80 6.33 2.74
N LEU A 169 -14.54 6.03 3.06
CA LEU A 169 -13.99 6.06 4.41
C LEU A 169 -14.04 7.47 5.01
N ALA A 170 -13.82 8.52 4.21
CA ALA A 170 -13.82 9.91 4.69
C ALA A 170 -15.21 10.32 5.20
N ALA A 171 -16.27 9.86 4.53
CA ALA A 171 -17.65 10.08 4.96
C ALA A 171 -18.01 9.38 6.29
N LYS A 172 -17.19 8.42 6.75
CA LYS A 172 -17.39 7.73 8.03
C LYS A 172 -16.64 8.38 9.19
N ILE A 173 -15.98 9.51 8.96
CA ILE A 173 -15.28 10.25 10.01
C ILE A 173 -16.13 11.43 10.49
N GLU A 174 -16.33 11.51 11.80
CA GLU A 174 -16.94 12.67 12.42
C GLU A 174 -15.92 13.80 12.58
N LYS A 175 -16.07 14.87 11.79
CA LYS A 175 -15.10 15.97 11.68
C LYS A 175 -14.81 16.71 12.99
N LYS A 176 -15.80 16.82 13.88
CA LYS A 176 -15.72 17.63 15.11
C LYS A 176 -14.77 17.00 16.12
N ASP A 177 -14.88 15.68 16.29
CA ASP A 177 -14.19 14.93 17.33
C ASP A 177 -13.13 13.96 16.77
N MET A 178 -12.98 13.91 15.43
CA MET A 178 -12.14 12.90 14.73
C MET A 178 -12.52 11.47 15.14
N LYS A 179 -13.82 11.17 15.22
CA LYS A 179 -14.32 9.84 15.60
C LYS A 179 -14.66 9.01 14.39
N PHE A 180 -14.22 7.75 14.39
CA PHE A 180 -14.55 6.80 13.35
C PHE A 180 -15.90 6.14 13.62
N LYS A 181 -16.86 6.28 12.70
CA LYS A 181 -18.16 5.62 12.75
C LYS A 181 -18.04 4.17 12.26
N LEU A 182 -17.35 3.35 13.06
CA LEU A 182 -16.97 1.97 12.70
C LEU A 182 -18.17 1.12 12.26
N GLN A 183 -19.27 1.13 13.02
CA GLN A 183 -20.48 0.36 12.70
C GLN A 183 -21.04 0.73 11.32
N SER A 184 -21.11 2.04 11.03
CA SER A 184 -21.56 2.54 9.73
C SER A 184 -20.62 2.12 8.59
N TYR A 185 -19.31 2.05 8.86
CA TYR A 185 -18.32 1.58 7.90
C TYR A 185 -18.46 0.07 7.63
N CYS A 186 -18.57 -0.76 8.67
CA CYS A 186 -18.78 -2.21 8.55
C CYS A 186 -20.09 -2.54 7.82
N LEU A 187 -21.17 -1.81 8.10
CA LEU A 187 -22.44 -1.93 7.37
C LEU A 187 -22.27 -1.63 5.86
N SER A 188 -21.57 -0.55 5.52
CA SER A 188 -21.29 -0.21 4.12
C SER A 188 -20.42 -1.27 3.45
N LEU A 189 -19.34 -1.72 4.09
CA LEU A 189 -18.50 -2.79 3.54
C LEU A 189 -19.30 -4.07 3.29
N HIS A 190 -20.14 -4.47 4.24
CA HIS A 190 -21.00 -5.64 4.07
C HIS A 190 -21.93 -5.50 2.87
N ARG A 191 -22.57 -4.34 2.71
CA ARG A 191 -23.48 -4.07 1.58
C ARG A 191 -22.78 -4.17 0.23
N GLU A 192 -21.57 -3.63 0.11
CA GLU A 192 -20.81 -3.60 -1.14
C GLU A 192 -20.03 -4.89 -1.43
N SER A 193 -20.01 -5.86 -0.49
CA SER A 193 -19.14 -7.05 -0.58
C SER A 193 -19.94 -8.35 -0.50
N PRO A 194 -20.15 -9.05 -1.63
CA PRO A 194 -20.99 -10.27 -1.68
C PRO A 194 -20.54 -11.41 -0.75
N LYS A 195 -19.24 -11.50 -0.45
CA LYS A 195 -18.65 -12.57 0.39
C LYS A 195 -18.43 -12.14 1.85
N SER A 196 -19.03 -11.03 2.28
CA SER A 196 -18.86 -10.52 3.64
C SER A 196 -19.52 -11.41 4.72
N PRO A 197 -18.88 -11.66 5.88
CA PRO A 197 -19.38 -12.52 6.97
C PRO A 197 -20.42 -11.85 7.89
N GLY A 198 -21.01 -10.73 7.47
CA GLY A 198 -21.95 -9.93 8.24
C GLY A 198 -21.31 -8.80 9.08
N PRO A 199 -22.03 -7.70 9.37
CA PRO A 199 -21.45 -6.51 10.03
C PRO A 199 -20.87 -6.78 11.42
N ALA A 200 -21.55 -7.59 12.25
CA ALA A 200 -21.08 -7.89 13.61
C ALA A 200 -19.73 -8.63 13.62
N THR A 201 -19.54 -9.56 12.68
CA THR A 201 -18.26 -10.25 12.50
C THR A 201 -17.17 -9.26 12.08
N LEU A 202 -17.47 -8.36 11.13
CA LEU A 202 -16.53 -7.31 10.73
C LEU A 202 -16.14 -6.42 11.91
N GLU A 203 -17.12 -5.96 12.71
CA GLU A 203 -16.86 -5.14 13.89
C GLU A 203 -15.93 -5.85 14.88
N ASN A 204 -16.14 -7.14 15.14
CA ASN A 204 -15.28 -7.92 16.04
C ASN A 204 -13.82 -8.00 15.58
N TYR A 205 -13.58 -8.17 14.27
CA TYR A 205 -12.22 -8.09 13.72
C TYR A 205 -11.66 -6.67 13.79
N ALA A 206 -12.49 -5.67 13.48
CA ALA A 206 -12.08 -4.28 13.43
C ALA A 206 -11.68 -3.74 14.82
N VAL A 207 -12.34 -4.15 15.91
CA VAL A 207 -11.95 -3.78 17.28
C VAL A 207 -10.87 -4.68 17.87
N GLY A 208 -10.47 -5.75 17.16
CA GLY A 208 -9.47 -6.71 17.63
C GLY A 208 -9.99 -7.75 18.63
N ALA A 209 -11.32 -7.87 18.79
CA ALA A 209 -11.92 -8.95 19.58
C ALA A 209 -11.70 -10.32 18.93
N ILE A 210 -11.62 -10.35 17.59
CA ILE A 210 -11.09 -11.49 16.82
C ILE A 210 -9.82 -11.02 16.14
N GLN A 211 -8.70 -11.70 16.40
CA GLN A 211 -7.44 -11.37 15.76
C GLN A 211 -7.30 -12.15 14.43
N PRO A 212 -6.76 -11.50 13.38
CA PRO A 212 -6.23 -12.22 12.23
C PRO A 212 -5.16 -13.24 12.68
N ARG A 213 -4.94 -14.28 11.89
CA ARG A 213 -3.90 -15.29 12.17
C ARG A 213 -2.51 -14.66 12.26
N GLN A 214 -2.27 -13.62 11.47
CA GLN A 214 -1.07 -12.80 11.56
C GLN A 214 -1.46 -11.32 11.52
N GLU A 215 -1.04 -10.56 12.54
CA GLU A 215 -1.16 -9.11 12.46
C GLU A 215 -0.20 -8.57 11.39
N PRO A 216 -0.67 -7.69 10.50
CA PRO A 216 0.21 -7.08 9.53
C PRO A 216 1.17 -6.12 10.25
N SER A 217 2.48 -6.35 10.13
CA SER A 217 3.52 -5.58 10.82
C SER A 217 4.62 -5.15 9.85
N CYS A 218 5.08 -3.89 9.86
CA CYS A 218 6.17 -3.48 8.98
C CYS A 218 7.51 -4.14 9.40
N PRO A 219 8.34 -4.69 8.50
CA PRO A 219 9.61 -5.33 8.87
C PRO A 219 10.64 -4.31 9.38
N ARG A 220 10.47 -3.03 9.02
CA ARG A 220 11.30 -1.92 9.49
C ARG A 220 10.83 -1.33 10.82
N GLY A 221 9.81 -1.93 11.44
CA GLY A 221 9.33 -1.55 12.78
C GLY A 221 8.22 -0.50 12.80
N SER A 222 7.83 0.03 11.64
CA SER A 222 6.75 1.03 11.53
C SER A 222 5.44 0.44 12.03
N SER A 223 4.83 1.12 13.00
CA SER A 223 3.60 0.71 13.65
C SER A 223 2.73 1.93 13.93
N PRO A 224 1.40 1.85 13.74
CA PRO A 224 0.68 0.71 13.17
C PRO A 224 0.98 0.53 11.68
N TYR A 225 0.69 -0.67 11.16
CA TYR A 225 0.72 -0.93 9.72
C TYR A 225 -0.53 -0.36 9.04
N PHE A 226 -0.39 0.27 7.88
CA PHE A 226 -1.53 0.84 7.16
C PHE A 226 -1.24 1.07 5.67
N ARG A 227 -2.30 1.35 4.91
CA ARG A 227 -2.26 1.77 3.50
C ARG A 227 -2.38 3.29 3.41
N GLY A 228 -1.52 3.93 2.62
CA GLY A 228 -1.46 5.39 2.58
C GLY A 228 -2.76 6.02 2.08
N ARG A 229 -3.46 5.37 1.14
CA ARG A 229 -4.78 5.82 0.68
C ARG A 229 -5.83 5.85 1.79
N ASP A 230 -5.81 4.89 2.71
CA ASP A 230 -6.74 4.88 3.84
C ASP A 230 -6.43 6.04 4.78
N PHE A 231 -5.14 6.25 5.09
CA PHE A 231 -4.70 7.38 5.90
C PHE A 231 -5.09 8.72 5.27
N LEU A 232 -4.88 8.91 3.97
CA LEU A 232 -5.27 10.12 3.25
C LEU A 232 -6.78 10.35 3.25
N ALA A 233 -7.59 9.29 3.13
CA ALA A 233 -9.03 9.40 3.22
C ALA A 233 -9.48 9.85 4.63
N VAL A 234 -8.86 9.30 5.68
CA VAL A 234 -9.11 9.74 7.06
C VAL A 234 -8.64 11.18 7.27
N LEU A 235 -7.45 11.53 6.80
CA LEU A 235 -6.90 12.88 6.85
C LEU A 235 -7.84 13.88 6.18
N ARG A 236 -8.37 13.55 4.99
CA ARG A 236 -9.37 14.36 4.28
C ARG A 236 -10.63 14.52 5.13
N GLY A 237 -11.17 13.42 5.66
CA GLY A 237 -12.34 13.45 6.55
C GLY A 237 -12.13 14.31 7.80
N CYS A 238 -10.92 14.30 8.36
CA CYS A 238 -10.56 15.04 9.55
C CYS A 238 -10.25 16.52 9.29
N LEU A 239 -9.46 16.87 8.27
CA LEU A 239 -8.80 18.19 8.19
C LEU A 239 -9.20 19.05 6.98
N THR A 240 -9.80 18.49 5.92
CA THR A 240 -10.20 19.29 4.75
C THR A 240 -11.58 19.94 4.93
N TRP A 241 -11.64 21.25 4.67
CA TRP A 241 -12.82 22.12 4.76
C TRP A 241 -13.20 22.64 3.39
#